data_AF-A0A314YVV5-F1
#
_entry.id   AF-A0A314YVV5-F1
#
_cell.length_a   1.000
_cell.length_b   1.000
_cell.length_c   1.000
_cell.angle_alpha   90.00
_cell.angle_beta   90.00
_cell.angle_gamma   90.00
#
_symmetry.space_group_name_H-M   'P 1'
#
loop_
_entity.id
_entity.type
_entity.pdbx_description
1 polymer ?
#
loop_
_entity_poly.entity_id
_entity_poly.type
_entity_poly.pdbx_seq_one_letter_code
_entity_poly.pdbx_strand_id
1 'polypeptide(L)'
;MQKEELYKGMNPLEAAVSGAALEGAVASGLSDPFGSLDLLTIQVTPLAIGIRADGNNFVPIIPRSTTMPAQKDLIFTTAHDNQAEALIIVYEGEGKKVEENHLLGYFKITGIPLAPKGVPEIRVILDIDASSVLRVLAGVLMPGSHQPVNPVMGVRMPTVDDGHGWCAEALNRAYGSTLDLVTVHKKI
;
A
#
# COMPACT_ATOMS: atom_id res chain seq x y z
N MET A 1 24.47 4.55 -25.07
CA MET A 1 23.64 5.62 -24.46
C MET A 1 22.89 6.33 -25.57
N GLN A 2 21.58 6.10 -25.70
CA GLN A 2 20.73 6.94 -26.54
C GLN A 2 20.74 8.35 -25.93
N LYS A 3 21.03 9.36 -26.74
CA LYS A 3 20.87 10.76 -26.36
C LYS A 3 19.37 11.00 -26.23
N GLU A 4 18.88 11.37 -25.05
CA GLU A 4 17.51 11.84 -24.89
C GLU A 4 17.33 13.09 -25.77
N GLU A 5 16.52 12.97 -26.82
CA GLU A 5 16.08 14.12 -27.60
C GLU A 5 15.08 14.91 -26.76
N LEU A 6 15.57 15.95 -26.09
CA LEU A 6 14.74 16.90 -25.36
C LEU A 6 13.80 17.61 -26.36
N TYR A 7 12.49 17.48 -26.13
CA TYR A 7 11.49 18.24 -26.86
C TYR A 7 11.66 19.73 -26.56
N LYS A 8 11.99 20.54 -27.58
CA LYS A 8 12.27 21.98 -27.44
C LYS A 8 11.09 22.89 -27.78
N GLY A 9 9.94 22.33 -28.15
CA GLY A 9 8.80 23.08 -28.69
C GLY A 9 7.85 23.69 -27.68
N MET A 10 8.04 23.46 -26.38
CA MET A 10 7.11 23.91 -25.33
C MET A 10 7.86 24.22 -24.04
N ASN A 11 7.42 25.27 -23.34
CA ASN A 11 7.98 25.63 -22.04
C ASN A 11 7.57 24.58 -20.97
N PRO A 12 8.48 24.08 -20.12
CA PRO A 12 8.16 23.05 -19.12
C PRO A 12 7.08 23.46 -18.10
N LEU A 13 7.05 24.73 -17.68
CA LEU A 13 6.07 25.23 -16.73
C LEU A 13 4.70 25.35 -17.39
N GLU A 14 4.66 25.83 -18.63
CA GLU A 14 3.43 25.92 -19.42
C GLU A 14 2.86 24.53 -19.71
N ALA A 15 3.71 23.56 -20.03
CA ALA A 15 3.33 22.16 -20.20
C ALA A 15 2.69 21.58 -18.94
N ALA A 16 3.33 21.78 -17.77
CA ALA A 16 2.84 21.27 -16.49
C ALA A 16 1.49 21.90 -16.10
N VAL A 17 1.34 23.22 -16.24
CA VAL A 17 0.09 23.93 -15.91
C VAL A 17 -1.03 23.54 -16.87
N SER A 18 -0.75 23.47 -18.17
CA SER A 18 -1.74 23.09 -19.19
C SER A 18 -2.23 21.65 -19.00
N GLY A 19 -1.31 20.73 -18.70
CA GLY A 19 -1.65 19.34 -18.38
C GLY A 19 -2.52 19.22 -17.13
N ALA A 20 -2.19 19.94 -16.05
CA ALA A 20 -2.99 19.95 -14.83
C ALA A 20 -4.39 20.56 -15.05
N ALA A 21 -4.49 21.62 -15.86
CA ALA A 21 -5.79 22.23 -16.20
C ALA A 21 -6.66 21.29 -17.03
N LEU A 22 -6.07 20.57 -17.99
CA LEU A 22 -6.76 19.57 -18.81
C LEU A 22 -7.28 18.41 -17.94
N GLU A 23 -6.43 17.87 -17.06
CA GLU A 23 -6.83 16.79 -16.15
C GLU A 23 -7.93 17.23 -15.19
N GLY A 24 -7.88 18.46 -14.69
CA GLY A 24 -8.94 19.05 -13.87
C GLY A 24 -10.27 19.19 -14.62
N ALA A 25 -10.23 19.56 -15.91
CA ALA A 25 -11.43 19.63 -16.75
C ALA A 25 -12.06 18.25 -16.98
N VAL A 26 -11.24 17.24 -17.28
CA VAL A 26 -11.67 15.83 -17.43
C VAL A 26 -12.27 15.31 -16.12
N ALA A 27 -11.57 15.49 -14.99
CA ALA A 27 -12.02 15.04 -13.68
C ALA A 27 -13.30 15.74 -13.21
N SER A 28 -13.56 16.97 -13.66
CA SER A 28 -14.79 17.72 -13.37
C SER A 28 -16.00 17.25 -14.20
N GLY A 29 -15.82 16.30 -15.13
CA GLY A 29 -16.87 15.84 -16.02
C GLY A 29 -17.28 16.87 -17.07
N LEU A 30 -16.39 17.81 -17.40
CA LEU A 30 -16.64 18.80 -18.45
C LEU A 30 -16.92 18.05 -19.75
N SER A 31 -18.16 18.12 -20.22
CA SER A 31 -18.55 17.46 -21.46
C SER A 31 -17.98 18.25 -22.62
N ASP A 32 -17.12 17.62 -23.43
CA ASP A 32 -16.65 18.21 -24.67
C ASP A 32 -17.60 17.85 -25.82
N PRO A 33 -18.45 18.80 -26.27
CA PRO A 33 -19.38 18.54 -27.35
C PRO A 33 -18.69 18.28 -28.69
N PHE A 34 -17.38 18.53 -28.82
CA PHE A 34 -16.59 18.33 -30.03
C PHE A 34 -15.76 17.03 -30.04
N GLY A 35 -15.72 16.26 -28.94
CA GLY A 35 -15.04 14.97 -28.87
C GLY A 35 -13.51 15.01 -28.86
N SER A 36 -12.92 16.19 -28.67
CA SER A 36 -11.48 16.45 -28.53
C SER A 36 -10.90 16.10 -27.15
N LEU A 37 -11.73 15.93 -26.11
CA LEU A 37 -11.34 15.51 -24.76
C LEU A 37 -11.45 13.99 -24.51
N ASP A 38 -11.40 13.14 -25.55
CA ASP A 38 -11.29 11.68 -25.37
C ASP A 38 -9.86 11.30 -24.92
N LEU A 39 -9.50 11.75 -23.71
CA LEU A 39 -8.21 11.56 -23.07
C LEU A 39 -8.34 10.43 -22.04
N LEU A 40 -7.63 9.33 -22.28
CA LEU A 40 -7.45 8.28 -21.28
C LEU A 40 -6.20 8.58 -20.46
N THR A 41 -6.38 9.02 -19.22
CA THR A 41 -5.27 9.11 -18.27
C THR A 41 -5.12 7.83 -17.47
N ILE A 42 -3.93 7.24 -17.55
CA ILE A 42 -3.56 6.05 -16.82
C ILE A 42 -2.52 6.47 -15.79
N GLN A 43 -2.88 6.43 -14.53
CA GLN A 43 -1.96 6.64 -13.43
C GLN A 43 -1.31 5.32 -13.03
N VAL A 44 -0.09 5.38 -12.52
CA VAL A 44 0.66 4.23 -12.03
C VAL A 44 1.33 4.55 -10.69
N THR A 45 1.48 3.54 -9.82
CA THR A 45 2.23 3.69 -8.58
C THR A 45 3.71 3.97 -8.86
N PRO A 46 4.34 4.98 -8.20
CA PRO A 46 5.75 5.29 -8.43
C PRO A 46 6.69 4.23 -7.83
N LEU A 47 6.33 3.69 -6.67
CA LEU A 47 7.09 2.70 -5.89
C LEU A 47 6.16 1.56 -5.45
N ALA A 48 6.75 0.45 -5.02
CA ALA A 48 5.98 -0.63 -4.40
C ALA A 48 5.43 -0.20 -3.03
N ILE A 49 4.21 -0.63 -2.73
CA ILE A 49 3.55 -0.43 -1.44
C ILE A 49 3.34 -1.79 -0.79
N GLY A 50 3.74 -1.89 0.47
CA GLY A 50 3.74 -3.15 1.20
C GLY A 50 3.73 -2.95 2.70
N ILE A 51 3.95 -4.04 3.43
CA ILE A 51 4.00 -4.01 4.89
C ILE A 51 5.30 -4.59 5.43
N ARG A 52 5.58 -4.30 6.70
CA ARG A 52 6.58 -5.04 7.47
C ARG A 52 6.06 -6.43 7.83
N ALA A 53 6.82 -7.46 7.48
CA ALA A 53 6.58 -8.84 7.89
C ALA A 53 7.90 -9.63 7.89
N ASP A 54 7.86 -10.87 8.36
CA ASP A 54 9.00 -11.77 8.44
C ASP A 54 10.20 -11.10 9.15
N GLY A 55 9.91 -10.44 10.28
CA GLY A 55 10.81 -9.56 11.01
C GLY A 55 10.79 -8.12 10.51
N ASN A 56 11.91 -7.68 9.94
CA ASN A 56 12.09 -6.33 9.38
C ASN A 56 12.15 -6.33 7.86
N ASN A 57 11.62 -7.38 7.22
CA ASN A 57 11.55 -7.44 5.77
C ASN A 57 10.37 -6.63 5.27
N PHE A 58 10.57 -6.00 4.12
CA PHE A 58 9.51 -5.35 3.37
C PHE A 58 8.87 -6.38 2.43
N VAL A 59 7.56 -6.60 2.60
CA VAL A 59 6.79 -7.50 1.74
C VAL A 59 5.86 -6.66 0.87
N PRO A 60 6.17 -6.51 -0.43
CA PRO A 60 5.35 -5.71 -1.34
C PRO A 60 4.01 -6.41 -1.64
N ILE A 61 2.92 -5.65 -1.59
CA ILE A 61 1.56 -6.14 -1.90
C ILE A 61 1.06 -5.50 -3.21
N ILE A 62 1.30 -4.21 -3.40
CA ILE A 62 1.13 -3.51 -4.68
C ILE A 62 2.53 -3.24 -5.25
N PRO A 63 2.94 -3.90 -6.35
CA PRO A 63 4.21 -3.62 -6.99
C PRO A 63 4.29 -2.20 -7.56
N ARG A 64 5.51 -1.70 -7.79
CA ARG A 64 5.72 -0.45 -8.53
C ARG A 64 5.12 -0.53 -9.94
N SER A 65 4.78 0.63 -10.48
CA SER A 65 4.20 0.76 -11.82
C SER A 65 2.88 0.01 -11.99
N THR A 66 2.13 -0.20 -10.90
CA THR A 66 0.77 -0.78 -10.94
C THR A 66 -0.21 0.31 -11.37
N THR A 67 -1.02 0.04 -12.39
CA THR A 67 -2.09 0.95 -12.83
C THR A 67 -3.10 1.21 -11.71
N MET A 68 -3.48 2.47 -11.53
CA MET A 68 -4.44 2.92 -10.53
C MET A 68 -5.78 3.29 -11.19
N PRO A 69 -6.93 3.03 -10.55
CA PRO A 69 -7.11 2.45 -9.21
C PRO A 69 -6.76 0.94 -9.16
N ALA A 70 -6.28 0.48 -8.01
CA ALA A 70 -5.91 -0.91 -7.79
C ALA A 70 -6.26 -1.39 -6.39
N GLN A 71 -6.66 -2.66 -6.30
CA GLN A 71 -6.83 -3.38 -5.05
C GLN A 71 -6.04 -4.68 -5.11
N LYS A 72 -5.20 -4.92 -4.09
CA LYS A 72 -4.41 -6.14 -3.95
C LYS A 72 -4.44 -6.61 -2.51
N ASP A 73 -4.40 -7.92 -2.32
CA ASP A 73 -4.38 -8.55 -1.02
C ASP A 73 -3.27 -9.59 -0.90
N LEU A 74 -2.78 -9.76 0.32
CA LEU A 74 -1.88 -10.83 0.69
C LEU A 74 -2.31 -11.42 2.03
N ILE A 75 -2.07 -12.72 2.21
CA ILE A 75 -2.39 -13.45 3.43
C ILE A 75 -1.10 -13.65 4.22
N PHE A 76 -1.15 -13.24 5.49
CA PHE A 76 -0.13 -13.43 6.49
C PHE A 76 -0.64 -14.35 7.60
N THR A 77 0.24 -14.70 8.53
CA THR A 77 -0.10 -15.46 9.74
C THR A 77 0.64 -14.90 10.95
N THR A 78 0.22 -15.29 12.15
CA THR A 78 0.90 -14.96 13.41
C THR A 78 2.32 -15.51 13.47
N ALA A 79 3.23 -14.74 14.05
CA ALA A 79 4.62 -15.12 14.31
C ALA A 79 4.77 -15.94 15.59
N HIS A 80 3.88 -15.74 16.56
CA HIS A 80 3.92 -16.39 17.89
C HIS A 80 2.66 -17.17 18.22
N ASP A 81 2.80 -18.15 19.11
CA ASP A 81 1.67 -18.90 19.65
C ASP A 81 0.80 -17.99 20.49
N ASN A 82 -0.52 -18.11 20.35
CA ASN A 82 -1.51 -17.32 21.09
C ASN A 82 -1.35 -15.80 20.92
N GLN A 83 -0.84 -15.36 19.77
CA GLN A 83 -0.75 -13.94 19.42
C GLN A 83 -2.15 -13.34 19.19
N ALA A 84 -2.63 -12.53 20.15
CA ALA A 84 -3.96 -11.92 20.14
C ALA A 84 -4.05 -10.60 19.36
N GLU A 85 -2.90 -10.00 19.05
CA GLU A 85 -2.77 -8.70 18.40
C GLU A 85 -1.66 -8.73 17.34
N ALA A 86 -1.77 -7.90 16.31
CA ALA A 86 -0.71 -7.69 15.34
C ALA A 86 -0.59 -6.23 14.94
N LEU A 87 0.63 -5.78 14.67
CA LEU A 87 0.93 -4.42 14.26
C LEU A 87 1.22 -4.37 12.77
N ILE A 88 0.31 -3.77 12.01
CA ILE A 88 0.46 -3.58 10.57
C ILE A 88 1.17 -2.25 10.37
N ILE A 89 2.38 -2.30 9.81
CA ILE A 89 3.18 -1.13 9.47
C ILE A 89 3.35 -1.10 7.97
N VAL A 90 2.97 0.00 7.33
CA VAL A 90 2.86 0.15 5.88
C VAL A 90 3.98 1.02 5.37
N TYR A 91 4.64 0.57 4.32
CA TYR A 91 5.79 1.22 3.72
C TYR A 91 5.62 1.39 2.22
N GLU A 92 6.30 2.40 1.68
CA GLU A 92 6.51 2.62 0.25
C GLU A 92 8.01 2.58 -0.06
N GLY A 93 8.43 1.80 -1.05
CA GLY A 93 9.82 1.73 -1.47
C GLY A 93 10.22 0.42 -2.16
N GLU A 94 11.50 0.30 -2.50
CA GLU A 94 12.07 -0.85 -3.23
C GLU A 94 13.14 -1.59 -2.42
N GLY A 95 13.44 -1.11 -1.21
CA GLY A 95 14.38 -1.73 -0.28
C GLY A 95 13.85 -3.07 0.22
N LYS A 96 14.76 -4.01 0.47
CA LYS A 96 14.39 -5.34 0.99
C LYS A 96 14.00 -5.27 2.46
N LYS A 97 14.59 -4.32 3.17
CA LYS A 97 14.29 -4.07 4.58
C LYS A 97 13.47 -2.81 4.73
N VAL A 98 12.62 -2.79 5.75
CA VAL A 98 11.75 -1.63 6.02
C VAL A 98 12.50 -0.36 6.41
N GLU A 99 13.74 -0.48 6.91
CA GLU A 99 14.63 0.65 7.24
C GLU A 99 15.12 1.43 6.01
N GLU A 100 15.03 0.83 4.82
CA GLU A 100 15.43 1.42 3.53
C GLU A 100 14.24 2.11 2.83
N ASN A 101 13.03 1.99 3.39
CA ASN A 101 11.77 2.39 2.77
C ASN A 101 11.08 3.51 3.55
N HIS A 102 10.16 4.21 2.91
CA HIS A 102 9.39 5.29 3.50
C HIS A 102 8.20 4.74 4.30
N LEU A 103 8.10 5.11 5.58
CA LEU A 103 6.96 4.73 6.43
C LEU A 103 5.73 5.57 6.04
N LEU A 104 4.66 4.90 5.60
CA LEU A 104 3.38 5.55 5.33
C LEU A 104 2.48 5.60 6.57
N GLY A 105 2.57 4.61 7.45
CA GLY A 105 1.73 4.60 8.66
C GLY A 105 1.62 3.24 9.29
N TYR A 106 0.84 3.16 10.37
CA TYR A 106 0.66 1.91 11.11
C TYR A 106 -0.68 1.87 11.82
N PHE A 107 -1.16 0.67 12.10
CA PHE A 107 -2.28 0.43 12.98
C PHE A 107 -2.21 -0.96 13.60
N LYS A 108 -2.82 -1.11 14.77
CA LYS A 108 -2.90 -2.39 15.48
C LYS A 108 -4.24 -3.05 15.22
N ILE A 109 -4.22 -4.32 14.88
CA ILE A 109 -5.41 -5.18 14.91
C ILE A 109 -5.41 -5.98 16.22
N THR A 110 -6.60 -6.15 16.79
CA THR A 110 -6.83 -6.90 18.03
C THR A 110 -7.90 -7.96 17.80
N GLY A 111 -8.02 -8.91 18.73
CA GLY A 111 -9.02 -9.97 18.63
C GLY A 111 -8.63 -11.09 17.68
N ILE A 112 -7.34 -11.28 17.41
CA ILE A 112 -6.85 -12.47 16.71
C ILE A 112 -7.14 -13.69 17.60
N PRO A 113 -7.81 -14.74 17.10
CA PRO A 113 -8.08 -15.94 17.88
C PRO A 113 -6.78 -16.57 18.41
N LEU A 114 -6.78 -16.95 19.69
CA LEU A 114 -5.64 -17.62 20.31
C LEU A 114 -5.48 -19.01 19.67
N ALA A 115 -4.44 -19.17 18.88
CA ALA A 115 -4.12 -20.42 18.19
C ALA A 115 -2.59 -20.57 18.09
N PRO A 116 -2.08 -21.78 17.80
CA PRO A 116 -0.68 -21.97 17.46
C PRO A 116 -0.24 -21.03 16.33
N LYS A 117 1.02 -20.61 16.34
CA LYS A 117 1.58 -19.79 15.26
C LYS A 117 1.38 -20.49 13.91
N GLY A 118 1.17 -19.70 12.86
CA GLY A 118 0.93 -20.25 11.53
C GLY A 118 -0.53 -20.65 11.25
N VAL A 119 -1.43 -20.60 12.24
CA VAL A 119 -2.83 -21.02 12.08
C VAL A 119 -3.77 -19.86 11.70
N PRO A 120 -3.78 -18.70 12.39
CA PRO A 120 -4.65 -17.60 12.00
C PRO A 120 -4.25 -17.02 10.64
N GLU A 121 -5.20 -16.89 9.73
CA GLU A 121 -4.98 -16.27 8.42
C GLU A 121 -5.36 -14.78 8.48
N ILE A 122 -4.39 -13.91 8.31
CA ILE A 122 -4.55 -12.45 8.41
C ILE A 122 -4.44 -11.88 7.00
N ARG A 123 -5.58 -11.55 6.41
CA ARG A 123 -5.64 -10.94 5.09
C ARG A 123 -5.46 -9.44 5.22
N VAL A 124 -4.45 -8.90 4.57
CA VAL A 124 -4.21 -7.46 4.45
C VAL A 124 -4.51 -7.06 3.01
N ILE A 125 -5.37 -6.05 2.85
CA ILE A 125 -5.82 -5.54 1.55
C ILE A 125 -5.36 -4.09 1.45
N LEU A 126 -4.65 -3.77 0.38
CA LEU A 126 -4.28 -2.41 0.01
C LEU A 126 -5.17 -2.00 -1.15
N ASP A 127 -5.88 -0.90 -0.94
CA ASP A 127 -6.84 -0.33 -1.88
C ASP A 127 -6.41 1.11 -2.17
N ILE A 128 -5.88 1.34 -3.37
CA ILE A 128 -5.42 2.65 -3.82
C ILE A 128 -6.33 3.16 -4.93
N ASP A 129 -6.89 4.35 -4.76
CA ASP A 129 -7.80 4.95 -5.75
C ASP A 129 -7.10 5.89 -6.74
N ALA A 130 -7.86 6.39 -7.72
CA ALA A 130 -7.38 7.31 -8.75
C ALA A 130 -7.01 8.72 -8.21
N SER A 131 -7.26 9.00 -6.93
CA SER A 131 -6.78 10.20 -6.25
C SER A 131 -5.52 9.92 -5.43
N SER A 132 -4.91 8.75 -5.61
CA SER A 132 -3.78 8.25 -4.83
C SER A 132 -4.04 8.13 -3.34
N VAL A 133 -5.30 7.99 -2.92
CA VAL A 133 -5.61 7.72 -1.52
C VAL A 133 -5.47 6.23 -1.25
N LEU A 134 -4.54 5.87 -0.37
CA LEU A 134 -4.34 4.49 0.09
C LEU A 134 -5.21 4.19 1.31
N ARG A 135 -6.06 3.18 1.18
CA ARG A 135 -6.81 2.54 2.27
C ARG A 135 -6.20 1.16 2.52
N VAL A 136 -5.92 0.87 3.78
CA VAL A 136 -5.41 -0.43 4.20
C VAL A 136 -6.44 -1.08 5.10
N LEU A 137 -6.87 -2.27 4.71
CA LEU A 137 -7.85 -3.08 5.40
C LEU A 137 -7.17 -4.34 5.92
N ALA A 138 -7.57 -4.80 7.09
CA ALA A 138 -7.09 -6.05 7.65
C ALA A 138 -8.24 -6.84 8.23
N GLY A 139 -8.27 -8.14 7.96
CA GLY A 139 -9.22 -9.05 8.56
C GLY A 139 -8.61 -10.41 8.88
N VAL A 140 -9.20 -11.07 9.87
CA VAL A 140 -8.69 -12.32 10.43
C VAL A 140 -9.67 -13.44 10.11
N LEU A 141 -9.14 -14.55 9.63
CA LEU A 141 -9.86 -15.79 9.38
C LEU A 141 -9.21 -16.94 10.15
N MET A 142 -10.04 -17.93 10.48
CA MET A 142 -9.55 -19.25 10.83
C MET A 142 -9.57 -20.15 9.60
N PRO A 143 -8.60 -21.07 9.47
CA PRO A 143 -8.57 -22.03 8.37
C PRO A 143 -9.90 -22.78 8.26
N GLY A 144 -10.42 -22.91 7.03
CA GLY A 144 -11.70 -23.56 6.77
C GLY A 144 -12.95 -22.65 6.91
N SER A 145 -12.78 -21.39 7.29
CA SER A 145 -13.83 -20.38 7.13
C SER A 145 -14.03 -20.05 5.65
N HIS A 146 -15.21 -20.33 5.11
CA HIS A 146 -15.60 -19.96 3.73
C HIS A 146 -16.20 -18.56 3.62
N GLN A 147 -16.26 -17.81 4.72
CA GLN A 147 -16.88 -16.49 4.71
C GLN A 147 -15.94 -15.44 4.09
N PRO A 148 -16.48 -14.46 3.36
CA PRO A 148 -15.70 -13.31 2.93
C PRO A 148 -15.09 -12.63 4.15
N VAL A 149 -13.82 -12.26 4.05
CA VAL A 149 -13.11 -11.53 5.11
C VAL A 149 -13.79 -10.19 5.30
N ASN A 150 -14.54 -10.04 6.39
CA ASN A 150 -14.96 -8.73 6.83
C ASN A 150 -13.75 -8.05 7.48
N PRO A 151 -13.30 -6.90 6.96
CA PRO A 151 -12.20 -6.17 7.58
C PRO A 151 -12.54 -5.85 9.03
N VAL A 152 -11.67 -6.26 9.93
CA VAL A 152 -11.75 -5.92 11.36
C VAL A 152 -11.35 -4.45 11.55
N MET A 153 -10.46 -3.95 10.69
CA MET A 153 -9.97 -2.57 10.74
C MET A 153 -9.69 -2.05 9.34
N GLY A 154 -9.96 -0.76 9.13
CA GLY A 154 -9.61 -0.02 7.92
C GLY A 154 -9.03 1.35 8.26
N VAL A 155 -7.87 1.66 7.71
CA VAL A 155 -7.16 2.93 7.99
C VAL A 155 -6.73 3.58 6.67
N ARG A 156 -6.96 4.88 6.56
CA ARG A 156 -6.43 5.71 5.48
C ARG A 156 -4.99 6.08 5.83
N MET A 157 -4.06 5.84 4.92
CA MET A 157 -2.65 6.19 5.12
C MET A 157 -2.39 7.64 4.68
N PRO A 158 -1.58 8.41 5.41
CA PRO A 158 -1.03 9.64 4.90
C PRO A 158 -0.07 9.32 3.75
N THR A 159 -0.15 10.11 2.68
CA THR A 159 0.69 9.97 1.47
C THR A 159 1.80 11.02 1.41
N VAL A 160 1.89 11.87 2.43
CA VAL A 160 2.89 12.91 2.55
C VAL A 160 3.67 12.63 3.82
N ASP A 161 4.99 12.68 3.72
CA ASP A 161 5.89 12.62 4.86
C ASP A 161 5.57 13.77 5.83
N ASP A 162 4.94 13.43 6.93
CA ASP A 162 4.58 14.31 8.04
C ASP A 162 5.58 14.20 9.20
N GLY A 163 6.78 13.65 8.95
CA GLY A 163 7.87 13.56 9.92
C GLY A 163 7.86 12.28 10.77
N HIS A 164 7.18 11.23 10.32
CA HIS A 164 7.04 9.97 11.06
C HIS A 164 8.26 9.03 11.00
N GLY A 165 9.35 9.41 10.34
CA GLY A 165 10.59 8.61 10.31
C GLY A 165 11.07 8.18 11.71
N TRP A 166 10.92 9.05 12.72
CA TRP A 166 11.25 8.73 14.12
C TRP A 166 10.29 7.70 14.76
N CYS A 167 9.05 7.61 14.28
CA CYS A 167 8.10 6.63 14.77
C CYS A 167 8.45 5.21 14.29
N ALA A 168 9.04 5.06 13.10
CA ALA A 168 9.42 3.74 12.57
C ALA A 168 10.37 2.98 13.52
N GLU A 169 11.44 3.65 13.97
CA GLU A 169 12.44 3.06 14.85
C GLU A 169 11.89 2.80 16.26
N ALA A 170 11.06 3.72 16.78
CA ALA A 170 10.39 3.55 18.06
C ALA A 170 9.40 2.36 18.04
N LEU A 171 8.63 2.19 16.96
CA LEU A 171 7.70 1.08 16.79
C LEU A 171 8.44 -0.26 16.71
N ASN A 172 9.54 -0.30 15.97
CA ASN A 172 10.37 -1.51 15.87
C ASN A 172 10.95 -1.89 17.24
N ARG A 173 11.46 -0.92 18.00
CA ARG A 173 11.99 -1.13 19.35
C ARG A 173 10.91 -1.60 20.33
N ALA A 174 9.70 -1.08 20.24
CA ALA A 174 8.62 -1.38 21.17
C ALA A 174 7.88 -2.69 20.84
N TYR A 175 7.70 -3.02 19.56
CA TYR A 175 6.77 -4.06 19.11
C TYR A 175 7.30 -4.98 18.02
N GLY A 176 8.49 -4.70 17.47
CA GLY A 176 8.97 -5.28 16.21
C GLY A 176 9.04 -6.80 16.18
N SER A 177 9.37 -7.45 17.30
CA SER A 177 9.39 -8.92 17.37
C SER A 177 8.07 -9.52 17.84
N THR A 178 7.30 -8.83 18.70
CA THR A 178 6.20 -9.44 19.47
C THR A 178 4.87 -9.41 18.74
N LEU A 179 4.65 -8.40 17.90
CA LEU A 179 3.40 -8.19 17.15
C LEU A 179 3.57 -8.42 15.65
N ASP A 180 4.57 -9.21 15.28
CA ASP A 180 4.97 -9.43 13.91
C ASP A 180 4.03 -10.37 13.15
N LEU A 181 4.12 -10.32 11.82
CA LEU A 181 3.39 -11.18 10.89
C LEU A 181 4.37 -11.95 10.01
N VAL A 182 3.97 -13.15 9.60
CA VAL A 182 4.77 -14.03 8.74
C VAL A 182 4.04 -14.26 7.43
N THR A 183 4.77 -14.24 6.32
CA THR A 183 4.20 -14.51 5.00
C THR A 183 3.82 -15.98 4.86
N VAL A 184 2.59 -16.28 4.44
CA VAL A 184 2.15 -17.66 4.19
C VAL A 184 2.78 -18.16 2.89
N HIS A 185 3.85 -18.94 3.00
CA HIS A 185 4.43 -19.63 1.86
C HIS A 185 3.56 -20.84 1.52
N LYS A 186 2.75 -20.75 0.45
CA LYS A 186 2.10 -21.94 -0.09
C LYS A 186 3.19 -22.93 -0.50
N LYS A 187 3.26 -24.07 0.19
CA LYS A 187 4.03 -25.22 -0.29
C LYS A 187 3.43 -25.62 -1.64
N ILE A 188 4.24 -25.50 -2.70
CA ILE A 188 4.00 -26.10 -4.01
C ILE A 188 4.14 -27.61 -3.86
#